data_AF-A0A947YV69-F1
#
_entry.id   AF-A0A947YV69-F1
#
_cell.length_a   1.000
_cell.length_b   1.000
_cell.length_c   1.000
_cell.angle_alpha   90.00
_cell.angle_beta   90.00
_cell.angle_gamma   90.00
#
_symmetry.space_group_name_H-M   'P 1'
#
loop_
_entity.id
_entity.type
_entity.pdbx_description
1 polymer ?
#
loop_
_entity_poly.entity_id
_entity_poly.type
_entity_poly.pdbx_seq_one_letter_code
_entity_poly.pdbx_strand_id
1 'polypeptide(L)'
;MDKNGLSLREKIGLGILIVLVVNILWFKFRGDSLQPVLFWGTEKSLIQKVPRKGGVDGFFFYASDLHFGSKAVKYSITTTGVKKEVVGITQYHNKMLAQMIALPGKLMPQDAGGIKVRAPESLIITGDLTQDGYDAEWIDYLKYFGKNGKFPWTVWDLPGNHDLRNRAYTRNMMKMRQGGSIYVRDYKDLRFISLGEAPDQSDLKWLKTILIETGTDRPVIIMMHFPLHGPFAKNWFTRNTYPRSLANLLKPFNIIAIIHGHFHGSGYYKWNDIDVYNIGSVKHSHKDFGVIHVSDTHFTFAAWNIEMNDWWWIHRKPLNGYKDKEILKILKGNPWVPYPEYRD
;
A
#
# COMPACT_ATOMS: atom_id res chain seq x y z
N MET A 1 -57.83 -34.98 -23.00
CA MET A 1 -57.60 -33.54 -22.78
C MET A 1 -56.34 -33.41 -21.94
N ASP A 2 -55.27 -32.93 -22.55
CA ASP A 2 -54.01 -32.65 -21.87
C ASP A 2 -54.28 -31.55 -20.83
N LYS A 3 -54.08 -31.84 -19.54
CA LYS A 3 -54.58 -31.02 -18.40
C LYS A 3 -53.91 -29.66 -18.26
N ASN A 4 -53.01 -29.30 -19.17
CA ASN A 4 -52.26 -28.05 -19.16
C ASN A 4 -52.48 -27.36 -20.52
N GLY A 5 -53.51 -26.52 -20.61
CA GLY A 5 -54.03 -25.88 -21.82
C GLY A 5 -53.11 -24.87 -22.52
N LEU A 6 -51.89 -25.28 -22.85
CA LEU A 6 -50.96 -24.51 -23.68
C LEU A 6 -50.87 -25.13 -25.07
N SER A 7 -51.01 -24.30 -26.10
CA SER A 7 -50.75 -24.68 -27.49
C SER A 7 -49.28 -25.05 -27.69
N LEU A 8 -48.98 -25.80 -28.75
CA LEU A 8 -47.61 -26.18 -29.10
C LEU A 8 -46.69 -24.95 -29.27
N ARG A 9 -47.23 -23.86 -29.79
CA ARG A 9 -46.51 -22.59 -29.98
C ARG A 9 -46.16 -21.93 -28.64
N GLU A 10 -47.06 -21.99 -27.67
CA GLU A 10 -46.82 -21.49 -26.31
C GLU A 10 -45.84 -22.37 -25.53
N LYS A 11 -45.90 -23.70 -25.70
CA LYS A 11 -44.91 -24.62 -25.12
C LYS A 11 -43.49 -24.35 -25.66
N ILE A 12 -43.35 -24.08 -26.96
CA ILE A 12 -42.07 -23.70 -27.58
C ILE A 12 -41.61 -22.31 -27.09
N GLY A 13 -42.51 -21.33 -27.03
CA GLY A 13 -42.21 -19.99 -26.51
C GLY A 13 -41.74 -20.00 -25.06
N LEU A 14 -42.40 -20.79 -24.20
CA LEU A 14 -42.03 -20.97 -22.80
C LEU A 14 -40.68 -21.69 -22.66
N GLY A 15 -40.39 -22.68 -23.51
CA GLY A 15 -39.09 -23.35 -23.55
C GLY A 15 -37.94 -22.39 -23.91
N ILE A 16 -38.13 -21.53 -24.92
CA ILE A 16 -37.16 -20.51 -25.31
C ILE A 16 -36.98 -19.47 -24.19
N LEU A 17 -38.06 -19.03 -23.54
CA LEU A 17 -38.00 -18.08 -22.43
C LEU A 17 -37.29 -18.68 -21.21
N ILE A 18 -37.55 -19.94 -20.86
CA ILE A 18 -36.85 -20.65 -19.78
C ILE A 18 -35.37 -20.78 -20.11
N VAL A 19 -34.99 -21.13 -21.36
CA VAL A 19 -33.58 -21.20 -21.77
C VAL A 19 -32.92 -19.82 -21.71
N LEU A 20 -33.61 -18.74 -22.10
CA LEU A 20 -33.10 -17.38 -22.00
C LEU A 20 -32.96 -16.92 -20.54
N VAL A 21 -33.95 -17.20 -19.69
CA VAL A 21 -33.91 -16.86 -18.26
C VAL A 21 -32.86 -17.69 -17.52
N VAL A 22 -32.73 -18.98 -17.83
CA VAL A 22 -31.67 -19.85 -17.31
C VAL A 22 -30.32 -19.39 -17.80
N ASN A 23 -30.14 -18.99 -19.07
CA ASN A 23 -28.87 -18.43 -19.54
C ASN A 23 -28.57 -17.08 -18.89
N ILE A 24 -29.53 -16.17 -18.77
CA ILE A 24 -29.36 -14.88 -18.10
C ILE A 24 -29.03 -15.09 -16.63
N LEU A 25 -29.71 -15.99 -15.93
CA LEU A 25 -29.41 -16.36 -14.54
C LEU A 25 -28.05 -17.06 -14.45
N TRP A 26 -27.71 -17.96 -15.37
CA TRP A 26 -26.41 -18.65 -15.41
C TRP A 26 -25.25 -17.69 -15.70
N PHE A 27 -25.47 -16.65 -16.51
CA PHE A 27 -24.52 -15.54 -16.71
C PHE A 27 -24.50 -14.57 -15.50
N LYS A 28 -25.63 -14.33 -14.82
CA LYS A 28 -25.69 -13.54 -13.58
C LYS A 28 -25.04 -14.26 -12.38
N PHE A 29 -25.12 -15.59 -12.33
CA PHE A 29 -24.49 -16.44 -11.31
C PHE A 29 -23.03 -16.83 -11.68
N ARG A 30 -22.57 -16.56 -12.90
CA ARG A 30 -21.15 -16.56 -13.30
C ARG A 30 -20.46 -15.21 -13.11
N GLY A 31 -21.10 -14.25 -12.43
CA GLY A 31 -20.52 -12.96 -12.07
C GLY A 31 -19.52 -13.07 -10.91
N ASP A 32 -18.44 -13.83 -11.14
CA ASP A 32 -17.12 -13.84 -10.49
C ASP A 32 -16.49 -15.21 -10.81
N SER A 33 -16.23 -15.51 -12.10
CA SER A 33 -15.29 -16.59 -12.39
C SER A 33 -13.94 -16.17 -11.80
N LEU A 34 -13.56 -16.79 -10.69
CA LEU A 34 -12.27 -16.61 -10.05
C LEU A 34 -11.19 -16.69 -11.13
N GLN A 35 -10.49 -15.57 -11.37
CA GLN A 35 -9.39 -15.52 -12.33
C GLN A 35 -8.38 -16.62 -12.03
N PRO A 36 -7.66 -17.18 -13.01
CA PRO A 36 -6.71 -18.26 -12.72
C PRO A 36 -5.61 -17.76 -11.78
N VAL A 37 -5.31 -18.56 -10.76
CA VAL A 37 -4.17 -18.32 -9.86
C VAL A 37 -2.89 -18.37 -10.70
N LEU A 38 -2.08 -17.32 -10.62
CA LEU A 38 -0.78 -17.29 -11.27
C LEU A 38 0.25 -18.02 -10.41
N PHE A 39 1.12 -18.76 -11.10
CA PHE A 39 2.28 -19.44 -10.53
C PHE A 39 3.39 -19.48 -11.59
N TRP A 40 4.60 -19.90 -11.19
CA TRP A 40 5.77 -19.88 -12.08
C TRP A 40 5.75 -20.98 -13.14
N GLY A 41 5.25 -22.18 -12.83
CA GLY A 41 5.06 -23.25 -13.83
C GLY A 41 6.33 -23.52 -14.64
N THR A 42 6.19 -23.58 -15.97
CA THR A 42 7.31 -23.74 -16.91
C THR A 42 8.25 -22.53 -16.95
N GLU A 43 7.77 -21.33 -16.61
CA GLU A 43 8.57 -20.09 -16.57
C GLU A 43 9.51 -20.04 -15.36
N LYS A 44 9.47 -21.03 -14.46
CA LYS A 44 10.42 -21.12 -13.34
C LYS A 44 11.88 -21.18 -13.82
N SER A 45 12.13 -21.72 -15.01
CA SER A 45 13.47 -21.76 -15.63
C SER A 45 13.97 -20.38 -16.06
N LEU A 46 13.09 -19.38 -16.21
CA LEU A 46 13.45 -18.00 -16.53
C LEU A 46 13.91 -17.22 -15.29
N ILE A 47 13.59 -17.71 -14.08
CA ILE A 47 13.99 -17.06 -12.83
C ILE A 47 15.49 -17.28 -12.64
N GLN A 48 16.22 -16.19 -12.81
CA GLN A 48 17.67 -16.16 -12.67
C GLN A 48 18.09 -15.52 -11.36
N LYS A 49 19.25 -15.96 -10.88
CA LYS A 49 19.95 -15.29 -9.79
C LYS A 49 20.66 -14.08 -10.37
N VAL A 50 20.17 -12.88 -10.05
CA VAL A 50 20.88 -11.62 -10.36
C VAL A 50 21.70 -11.26 -9.12
N PRO A 51 23.04 -11.38 -9.14
CA PRO A 51 23.86 -11.14 -7.96
C PRO A 51 23.69 -9.71 -7.43
N ARG A 52 23.72 -9.58 -6.11
CA ARG A 52 23.73 -8.26 -5.45
C ARG A 52 24.96 -7.45 -5.89
N LYS A 53 24.75 -6.16 -6.14
CA LYS A 53 25.84 -5.20 -6.30
C LYS A 53 26.30 -4.62 -4.96
N GLY A 54 25.43 -4.66 -3.95
CA GLY A 54 25.67 -4.04 -2.65
C GLY A 54 25.70 -2.51 -2.72
N GLY A 55 26.19 -1.89 -1.65
CA GLY A 55 26.35 -0.45 -1.51
C GLY A 55 25.06 0.28 -1.14
N VAL A 56 23.98 -0.44 -0.80
CA VAL A 56 22.77 0.20 -0.30
C VAL A 56 23.03 0.73 1.10
N ASP A 57 22.74 2.01 1.26
CA ASP A 57 22.67 2.76 2.51
C ASP A 57 21.85 4.01 2.18
N GLY A 58 20.54 3.95 2.40
CA GLY A 58 19.59 4.98 1.96
C GLY A 58 18.46 5.18 2.95
N PHE A 59 18.01 6.43 3.05
CA PHE A 59 16.84 6.81 3.84
C PHE A 59 15.68 7.11 2.91
N PHE A 60 14.49 6.64 3.27
CA PHE A 60 13.23 6.92 2.58
C PHE A 60 12.21 7.34 3.62
N PHE A 61 11.46 8.39 3.33
CA PHE A 61 10.28 8.70 4.12
C PHE A 61 9.07 8.00 3.51
N TYR A 62 8.08 7.75 4.34
CA TYR A 62 6.92 6.98 3.95
C TYR A 62 5.67 7.55 4.61
N ALA A 63 4.70 7.95 3.79
CA ALA A 63 3.40 8.42 4.24
C ALA A 63 2.29 7.71 3.47
N SER A 64 1.06 7.91 3.93
CA SER A 64 -0.13 7.44 3.24
C SER A 64 -1.32 8.27 3.68
N ASP A 65 -2.43 8.19 2.94
CA ASP A 65 -3.73 8.66 3.38
C ASP A 65 -3.70 10.13 3.81
N LEU A 66 -3.23 10.97 2.89
CA LEU A 66 -3.13 12.40 3.10
C LEU A 66 -4.49 13.10 2.98
N HIS A 67 -5.40 12.59 2.15
CA HIS A 67 -6.78 13.07 2.00
C HIS A 67 -6.86 14.60 1.81
N PHE A 68 -6.05 15.17 0.91
CA PHE A 68 -6.20 16.58 0.53
C PHE A 68 -7.64 16.86 0.08
N GLY A 69 -8.24 17.95 0.54
CA GLY A 69 -9.68 18.24 0.36
C GLY A 69 -10.59 17.79 1.52
N SER A 70 -10.07 17.00 2.46
CA SER A 70 -10.87 16.47 3.59
C SER A 70 -10.87 17.37 4.84
N LYS A 71 -11.54 16.86 5.89
CA LYS A 71 -11.43 17.35 7.27
C LYS A 71 -10.78 16.28 8.13
N ALA A 72 -9.99 16.70 9.11
CA ALA A 72 -9.40 15.78 10.08
C ALA A 72 -10.31 15.56 11.28
N VAL A 73 -10.14 14.42 11.92
CA VAL A 73 -10.74 14.06 13.19
C VAL A 73 -9.70 14.24 14.29
N LYS A 74 -10.09 14.94 15.35
CA LYS A 74 -9.36 15.07 16.60
C LYS A 74 -10.12 14.34 17.70
N TYR A 75 -9.41 13.54 18.47
CA TYR A 75 -9.95 12.85 19.64
C TYR A 75 -9.40 13.50 20.90
N SER A 76 -10.25 13.70 21.91
CA SER A 76 -9.86 14.21 23.23
C SER A 76 -10.57 13.43 24.32
N ILE A 77 -9.87 13.16 25.42
CA ILE A 77 -10.45 12.51 26.60
C ILE A 77 -11.10 13.63 27.44
N THR A 78 -12.37 13.48 27.76
CA THR A 78 -13.14 14.33 28.67
C THR A 78 -13.56 13.53 29.90
N THR A 79 -14.06 14.22 30.92
CA THR A 79 -14.62 13.58 32.13
C THR A 79 -15.78 12.62 31.83
N THR A 80 -16.43 12.78 30.67
CA THR A 80 -17.60 12.00 30.23
C THR A 80 -17.29 10.97 29.13
N GLY A 81 -16.03 10.83 28.70
CA GLY A 81 -15.62 9.85 27.70
C GLY A 81 -14.69 10.42 26.62
N VAL A 82 -14.76 9.88 25.41
CA VAL A 82 -13.95 10.34 24.27
C VAL A 82 -14.78 11.30 23.42
N LYS A 83 -14.34 12.56 23.35
CA LYS A 83 -14.92 13.58 22.47
C LYS A 83 -14.24 13.55 21.10
N LYS A 84 -15.05 13.47 20.04
CA LYS A 84 -14.65 13.54 18.63
C LYS A 84 -14.95 14.93 18.07
N GLU A 85 -13.95 15.59 17.51
CA GLU A 85 -14.09 16.90 16.86
C GLU A 85 -13.63 16.83 15.41
N VAL A 86 -14.33 17.54 14.51
CA VAL A 86 -13.95 17.66 13.10
C VAL A 86 -13.29 19.02 12.90
N VAL A 87 -12.05 19.01 12.41
CA VAL A 87 -11.20 20.21 12.26
C VAL A 87 -10.59 20.29 10.86
N GLY A 88 -10.04 21.45 10.49
CA GLY A 88 -9.32 21.60 9.22
C GLY A 88 -8.12 20.65 9.15
N ILE A 89 -7.95 19.96 8.02
CA ILE A 89 -6.86 18.99 7.83
C ILE A 89 -5.51 19.66 7.55
N THR A 90 -5.51 20.86 6.95
CA THR A 90 -4.32 21.58 6.48
C THR A 90 -3.27 21.80 7.57
N GLN A 91 -3.70 22.01 8.82
CA GLN A 91 -2.76 22.16 9.95
C GLN A 91 -1.91 20.89 10.16
N TYR A 92 -2.48 19.70 9.92
CA TYR A 92 -1.78 18.43 10.07
C TYR A 92 -0.87 18.16 8.87
N HIS A 93 -1.26 18.57 7.65
CA HIS A 93 -0.36 18.55 6.50
C HIS A 93 0.87 19.45 6.73
N ASN A 94 0.65 20.69 7.19
CA ASN A 94 1.74 21.61 7.52
C ASN A 94 2.64 21.05 8.63
N LYS A 95 2.05 20.47 9.68
CA LYS A 95 2.80 19.87 10.79
C LYS A 95 3.65 18.69 10.33
N MET A 96 3.07 17.76 9.59
CA MET A 96 3.78 16.60 9.03
C MET A 96 4.93 17.05 8.13
N LEU A 97 4.66 17.96 7.19
CA LEU A 97 5.68 18.49 6.27
C LEU A 97 6.85 19.14 7.02
N ALA A 98 6.55 20.03 7.97
CA ALA A 98 7.58 20.73 8.75
C ALA A 98 8.45 19.74 9.54
N GLN A 99 7.83 18.73 10.15
CA GLN A 99 8.56 17.71 10.90
C GLN A 99 9.38 16.79 10.00
N MET A 100 8.89 16.39 8.83
CA MET A 100 9.69 15.65 7.84
C MET A 100 10.93 16.46 7.42
N ILE A 101 10.76 17.73 7.08
CA ILE A 101 11.88 18.60 6.65
C ILE A 101 12.91 18.80 7.77
N ALA A 102 12.46 18.86 9.03
CA ALA A 102 13.33 19.03 10.19
C ALA A 102 13.92 17.72 10.74
N LEU A 103 13.52 16.56 10.19
CA LEU A 103 13.94 15.25 10.70
C LEU A 103 15.40 14.91 10.38
N PRO A 104 15.95 15.19 9.17
CA PRO A 104 17.35 14.98 8.90
C PRO A 104 18.25 15.62 9.95
N GLY A 105 19.16 14.83 10.49
CA GLY A 105 20.06 15.20 11.55
C GLY A 105 19.66 14.70 12.95
N LYS A 106 18.41 14.29 13.15
CA LYS A 106 17.99 13.61 14.39
C LYS A 106 18.47 12.15 14.40
N LEU A 107 18.70 11.60 15.59
CA LEU A 107 18.99 10.19 15.76
C LEU A 107 17.70 9.38 15.74
N MET A 108 17.73 8.24 15.04
CA MET A 108 16.77 7.16 15.27
C MET A 108 16.98 6.59 16.69
N PRO A 109 15.96 5.90 17.26
CA PRO A 109 16.12 5.20 18.54
C PRO A 109 17.33 4.25 18.55
N GLN A 110 17.97 4.05 19.70
CA GLN A 110 19.13 3.17 19.83
C GLN A 110 18.83 1.73 19.40
N ASP A 111 17.65 1.24 19.77
CA ASP A 111 17.13 -0.08 19.34
C ASP A 111 16.89 -0.17 17.81
N ALA A 112 16.80 0.97 17.12
CA ALA A 112 16.75 1.08 15.66
C ALA A 112 18.14 1.39 15.05
N GLY A 113 19.22 1.14 15.81
CA GLY A 113 20.61 1.33 15.39
C GLY A 113 21.21 2.69 15.74
N GLY A 114 20.45 3.63 16.31
CA GLY A 114 20.98 4.93 16.74
C GLY A 114 21.55 5.78 15.60
N ILE A 115 21.13 5.53 14.36
CA ILE A 115 21.70 6.17 13.16
C ILE A 115 21.10 7.56 12.98
N LYS A 116 21.93 8.53 12.57
CA LYS A 116 21.49 9.88 12.22
C LYS A 116 20.70 9.83 10.91
N VAL A 117 19.44 10.26 10.95
CA VAL A 117 18.58 10.36 9.78
C VAL A 117 19.22 11.31 8.76
N ARG A 118 19.41 10.86 7.53
CA ARG A 118 19.88 11.72 6.42
C ARG A 118 18.70 12.29 5.65
N ALA A 119 18.98 13.24 4.77
CA ALA A 119 18.03 13.64 3.75
C ALA A 119 17.50 12.39 3.01
N PRO A 120 16.17 12.25 2.84
CA PRO A 120 15.61 11.08 2.18
C PRO A 120 15.94 11.10 0.68
N GLU A 121 16.21 9.93 0.14
CA GLU A 121 16.33 9.71 -1.31
C GLU A 121 14.98 9.94 -2.00
N SER A 122 13.89 9.58 -1.32
CA SER A 122 12.52 9.87 -1.73
C SER A 122 11.55 9.82 -0.55
N LEU A 123 10.43 10.54 -0.68
CA LEU A 123 9.21 10.30 0.07
C LEU A 123 8.30 9.39 -0.75
N ILE A 124 7.91 8.26 -0.16
CA ILE A 124 6.95 7.33 -0.72
C ILE A 124 5.57 7.63 -0.16
N ILE A 125 4.55 7.75 -1.02
CA ILE A 125 3.17 7.98 -0.58
C ILE A 125 2.25 6.90 -1.16
N THR A 126 1.75 6.01 -0.30
CA THR A 126 0.99 4.81 -0.72
C THR A 126 -0.51 5.05 -0.89
N GLY A 127 -0.91 6.12 -1.56
CA GLY A 127 -2.30 6.36 -1.93
C GLY A 127 -3.11 7.22 -0.97
N ASP A 128 -4.35 7.46 -1.39
CA ASP A 128 -5.28 8.42 -0.80
C ASP A 128 -4.62 9.79 -0.64
N LEU A 129 -4.02 10.26 -1.74
CA LEU A 129 -3.36 11.57 -1.82
C LEU A 129 -4.41 12.68 -1.65
N THR A 130 -5.53 12.51 -2.34
CA THR A 130 -6.70 13.37 -2.36
C THR A 130 -7.91 12.64 -1.77
N GLN A 131 -8.93 13.39 -1.36
CA GLN A 131 -10.12 12.85 -0.73
C GLN A 131 -11.12 12.29 -1.76
N ASP A 132 -11.21 12.91 -2.93
CA ASP A 132 -12.17 12.58 -3.99
C ASP A 132 -11.56 12.60 -5.40
N GLY A 133 -10.26 12.90 -5.54
CA GLY A 133 -9.59 12.94 -6.84
C GLY A 133 -9.90 14.21 -7.64
N TYR A 134 -10.48 15.23 -7.01
CA TYR A 134 -10.87 16.45 -7.71
C TYR A 134 -9.69 17.38 -7.96
N ASP A 135 -9.80 18.20 -9.01
CA ASP A 135 -8.74 19.09 -9.49
C ASP A 135 -8.21 20.02 -8.39
N ALA A 136 -9.09 20.61 -7.58
CA ALA A 136 -8.71 21.49 -6.47
C ALA A 136 -7.87 20.76 -5.40
N GLU A 137 -8.20 19.50 -5.12
CA GLU A 137 -7.49 18.68 -4.15
C GLU A 137 -6.10 18.30 -4.66
N TRP A 138 -6.01 17.95 -5.95
CA TRP A 138 -4.73 17.72 -6.63
C TRP A 138 -3.87 18.98 -6.64
N ILE A 139 -4.45 20.14 -6.95
CA ILE A 139 -3.75 21.43 -6.89
C ILE A 139 -3.18 21.65 -5.50
N ASP A 140 -3.95 21.40 -4.45
CA ASP A 140 -3.47 21.54 -3.08
C ASP A 140 -2.39 20.52 -2.73
N TYR A 141 -2.55 19.25 -3.09
CA TYR A 141 -1.54 18.21 -2.93
C TYR A 141 -0.21 18.60 -3.60
N LEU A 142 -0.27 19.12 -4.83
CA LEU A 142 0.91 19.52 -5.60
C LEU A 142 1.64 20.73 -5.01
N LYS A 143 0.96 21.62 -4.27
CA LYS A 143 1.64 22.68 -3.52
C LYS A 143 2.59 22.12 -2.46
N TYR A 144 2.33 20.93 -1.94
CA TYR A 144 3.18 20.27 -0.94
C TYR A 144 4.18 19.32 -1.61
N PHE A 145 3.70 18.43 -2.48
CA PHE A 145 4.46 17.28 -2.98
C PHE A 145 4.61 17.25 -4.50
N GLY A 146 4.33 18.38 -5.17
CA GLY A 146 4.63 18.59 -6.58
C GLY A 146 6.13 18.80 -6.84
N LYS A 147 6.53 18.83 -8.13
CA LYS A 147 7.92 19.10 -8.53
C LYS A 147 8.48 20.41 -7.96
N ASN A 148 7.62 21.41 -7.80
CA ASN A 148 7.94 22.71 -7.19
C ASN A 148 7.18 22.91 -5.86
N GLY A 149 6.81 21.80 -5.21
CA GLY A 149 6.11 21.83 -3.94
C GLY A 149 7.03 22.22 -2.77
N LYS A 150 6.43 22.35 -1.58
CA LYS A 150 7.17 22.67 -0.35
C LYS A 150 8.11 21.57 0.13
N PHE A 151 7.85 20.31 -0.19
CA PHE A 151 8.73 19.19 0.17
C PHE A 151 9.96 19.20 -0.77
N PRO A 152 11.19 19.29 -0.25
CA PRO A 152 12.36 19.60 -1.08
C PRO A 152 12.98 18.39 -1.77
N TRP A 153 12.51 17.17 -1.49
CA TRP A 153 13.06 15.94 -2.06
C TRP A 153 12.07 15.26 -3.01
N THR A 154 12.56 14.25 -3.72
CA THR A 154 11.77 13.44 -4.66
C THR A 154 10.56 12.81 -3.97
N VAL A 155 9.44 12.71 -4.70
CA VAL A 155 8.22 12.03 -4.24
C VAL A 155 7.86 10.91 -5.21
N TRP A 156 7.69 9.71 -4.68
CA TRP A 156 7.15 8.54 -5.37
C TRP A 156 5.78 8.24 -4.80
N ASP A 157 4.74 8.61 -5.53
CA ASP A 157 3.36 8.42 -5.13
C ASP A 157 2.66 7.37 -6.00
N LEU A 158 1.58 6.82 -5.47
CA LEU A 158 0.65 5.94 -6.16
C LEU A 158 -0.78 6.31 -5.71
N PRO A 159 -1.82 5.99 -6.48
CA PRO A 159 -3.19 6.34 -6.10
C PRO A 159 -3.75 5.34 -5.09
N GLY A 160 -4.65 5.83 -4.23
CA GLY A 160 -5.56 5.03 -3.42
C GLY A 160 -6.99 5.08 -3.94
N ASN A 161 -7.90 4.50 -3.17
CA ASN A 161 -9.30 4.38 -3.59
C ASN A 161 -10.06 5.70 -3.59
N HIS A 162 -9.63 6.65 -2.76
CA HIS A 162 -10.20 7.99 -2.73
C HIS A 162 -9.80 8.79 -3.97
N ASP A 163 -8.54 8.69 -4.39
CA ASP A 163 -8.05 9.36 -5.60
C ASP A 163 -8.81 8.88 -6.86
N LEU A 164 -9.18 7.61 -6.89
CA LEU A 164 -9.80 6.98 -8.06
C LEU A 164 -11.32 7.21 -8.16
N ARG A 165 -11.91 7.99 -7.26
CA ARG A 165 -13.28 8.54 -7.43
C ARG A 165 -13.37 9.42 -8.67
N ASN A 166 -12.28 10.09 -9.05
CA ASN A 166 -12.08 10.69 -10.36
C ASN A 166 -10.97 9.95 -11.14
N ARG A 167 -11.26 8.71 -11.54
CA ARG A 167 -10.30 7.78 -12.14
C ARG A 167 -9.55 8.33 -13.36
N ALA A 168 -10.24 9.01 -14.27
CA ALA A 168 -9.64 9.49 -15.52
C ALA A 168 -8.59 10.58 -15.24
N TYR A 169 -8.95 11.56 -14.41
CA TYR A 169 -8.05 12.64 -14.03
C TYR A 169 -6.85 12.11 -13.23
N THR A 170 -7.10 11.33 -12.19
CA THR A 170 -6.05 10.74 -11.35
C THR A 170 -5.07 9.89 -12.16
N ARG A 171 -5.53 9.09 -13.13
CA ARG A 171 -4.63 8.31 -14.01
C ARG A 171 -3.76 9.21 -14.88
N ASN A 172 -4.28 10.32 -15.39
CA ASN A 172 -3.48 11.30 -16.12
C ASN A 172 -2.43 11.94 -15.21
N MET A 173 -2.79 12.29 -13.97
CA MET A 173 -1.86 12.81 -12.97
C MET A 173 -0.73 11.81 -12.68
N MET A 174 -1.05 10.54 -12.45
CA MET A 174 -0.05 9.49 -12.22
C MET A 174 0.84 9.25 -13.45
N LYS A 175 0.28 9.31 -14.66
CA LYS A 175 1.07 9.23 -15.90
C LYS A 175 2.08 10.36 -16.02
N MET A 176 1.68 11.60 -15.74
CA MET A 176 2.55 12.77 -15.80
C MET A 176 3.63 12.76 -14.70
N ARG A 177 3.30 12.28 -13.51
CA ARG A 177 4.21 12.29 -12.35
C ARG A 177 5.17 11.11 -12.32
N GLN A 178 4.66 9.91 -12.61
CA GLN A 178 5.39 8.66 -12.37
C GLN A 178 5.53 7.77 -13.61
N GLY A 179 4.90 8.13 -14.73
CA GLY A 179 4.77 7.29 -15.93
C GLY A 179 3.59 6.33 -15.89
N GLY A 180 2.85 6.28 -14.77
CA GLY A 180 1.70 5.42 -14.52
C GLY A 180 1.53 5.17 -13.02
N SER A 181 0.45 4.47 -12.62
CA SER A 181 0.24 4.09 -11.22
C SER A 181 1.07 2.88 -10.79
N ILE A 182 1.53 2.10 -11.77
CA ILE A 182 2.31 0.88 -11.62
C ILE A 182 3.64 1.13 -12.31
N TYR A 183 4.73 0.99 -11.56
CA TYR A 183 6.06 1.38 -12.03
C TYR A 183 7.15 0.78 -11.15
N VAL A 184 8.38 0.87 -11.65
CA VAL A 184 9.60 0.49 -10.92
C VAL A 184 10.43 1.73 -10.64
N ARG A 185 11.05 1.78 -9.46
CA ARG A 185 12.13 2.72 -9.12
C ARG A 185 13.28 1.92 -8.53
N ASP A 186 14.50 2.33 -8.87
CA ASP A 186 15.70 1.69 -8.37
C ASP A 186 16.50 2.73 -7.58
N TYR A 187 17.00 2.33 -6.41
CA TYR A 187 18.04 3.05 -5.68
C TYR A 187 19.22 2.12 -5.48
N LYS A 188 20.30 2.34 -6.24
CA LYS A 188 21.42 1.40 -6.30
C LYS A 188 20.90 -0.02 -6.57
N ASP A 189 21.22 -1.00 -5.72
CA ASP A 189 20.74 -2.38 -5.86
C ASP A 189 19.40 -2.66 -5.14
N LEU A 190 18.77 -1.67 -4.50
CA LEU A 190 17.40 -1.77 -3.98
C LEU A 190 16.38 -1.45 -5.07
N ARG A 191 15.33 -2.26 -5.17
CA ARG A 191 14.21 -2.04 -6.10
C ARG A 191 12.90 -1.76 -5.36
N PHE A 192 12.16 -0.78 -5.84
CA PHE A 192 10.81 -0.47 -5.42
C PHE A 192 9.85 -0.77 -6.57
N ILE A 193 8.75 -1.46 -6.28
CA ILE A 193 7.72 -1.79 -7.26
C ILE A 193 6.39 -1.27 -6.77
N SER A 194 5.82 -0.29 -7.48
CA SER A 194 4.45 0.18 -7.25
C SER A 194 3.47 -0.74 -7.95
N LEU A 195 2.45 -1.20 -7.22
CA LEU A 195 1.30 -1.94 -7.74
C LEU A 195 0.01 -1.10 -7.72
N GLY A 196 0.14 0.23 -7.59
CA GLY A 196 -0.99 1.15 -7.56
C GLY A 196 -1.91 0.91 -6.35
N GLU A 197 -3.22 1.14 -6.55
CA GLU A 197 -4.23 0.88 -5.52
C GLU A 197 -4.19 -0.58 -5.06
N ALA A 198 -4.26 -1.48 -6.05
CA ALA A 198 -4.09 -2.92 -5.92
C ALA A 198 -3.89 -3.55 -7.30
N PRO A 199 -3.09 -4.62 -7.41
CA PRO A 199 -2.84 -5.26 -8.69
C PRO A 199 -4.04 -6.12 -9.14
N ASP A 200 -4.41 -5.98 -10.40
CA ASP A 200 -5.28 -6.92 -11.10
C ASP A 200 -4.50 -8.03 -11.84
N GLN A 201 -5.19 -8.88 -12.60
CA GLN A 201 -4.55 -9.97 -13.34
C GLN A 201 -3.51 -9.50 -14.37
N SER A 202 -3.74 -8.36 -15.03
CA SER A 202 -2.81 -7.79 -16.00
C SER A 202 -1.58 -7.22 -15.30
N ASP A 203 -1.78 -6.58 -14.16
CA ASP A 203 -0.71 -6.04 -13.32
C ASP A 203 0.16 -7.17 -12.76
N LEU A 204 -0.42 -8.30 -12.37
CA LEU A 204 0.33 -9.46 -11.89
C LEU A 204 1.12 -10.15 -13.02
N LYS A 205 0.62 -10.16 -14.25
CA LYS A 205 1.39 -10.63 -15.42
C LYS A 205 2.57 -9.71 -15.70
N TRP A 206 2.37 -8.39 -15.64
CA TRP A 206 3.46 -7.42 -15.73
C TRP A 206 4.47 -7.60 -14.58
N LEU A 207 4.00 -7.77 -13.34
CA LEU A 207 4.87 -8.02 -12.20
C LEU A 207 5.74 -9.26 -12.42
N LYS A 208 5.18 -10.32 -13.00
CA LYS A 208 5.94 -11.53 -13.32
C LYS A 208 7.14 -11.25 -14.22
N THR A 209 7.00 -10.40 -15.25
CA THR A 209 8.14 -10.03 -16.12
C THR A 209 9.16 -9.19 -15.38
N ILE A 210 8.72 -8.22 -14.59
CA ILE A 210 9.60 -7.40 -13.75
C ILE A 210 10.38 -8.24 -12.75
N LEU A 211 9.77 -9.25 -12.15
CA LEU A 211 10.44 -10.14 -11.19
C LEU A 211 11.51 -10.99 -11.88
N ILE A 212 11.25 -11.54 -13.08
CA ILE A 212 12.27 -12.24 -13.88
C ILE A 212 13.51 -11.36 -14.11
N GLU A 213 13.30 -10.09 -14.48
CA GLU A 213 14.38 -9.11 -14.67
C GLU A 213 15.08 -8.72 -13.35
N THR A 214 14.35 -8.72 -12.25
CA THR A 214 14.87 -8.38 -10.91
C THR A 214 15.85 -9.42 -10.40
N GLY A 215 15.54 -10.71 -10.65
CA GLY A 215 16.28 -11.84 -10.12
C GLY A 215 16.11 -12.05 -8.62
N THR A 216 16.54 -13.22 -8.13
CA THR A 216 16.18 -13.71 -6.79
C THR A 216 16.84 -12.99 -5.62
N ASP A 217 18.05 -12.44 -5.79
CA ASP A 217 18.84 -11.91 -4.68
C ASP A 217 18.67 -10.41 -4.44
N ARG A 218 18.22 -9.67 -5.46
CA ARG A 218 18.08 -8.22 -5.39
C ARG A 218 16.98 -7.86 -4.38
N PRO A 219 17.24 -7.02 -3.36
CA PRO A 219 16.22 -6.66 -2.38
C PRO A 219 15.11 -5.83 -3.04
N VAL A 220 13.86 -6.15 -2.70
CA VAL A 220 12.66 -5.52 -3.24
C VAL A 220 11.74 -5.02 -2.14
N ILE A 221 11.23 -3.80 -2.29
CA ILE A 221 10.11 -3.27 -1.52
C ILE A 221 8.90 -3.14 -2.46
N ILE A 222 7.79 -3.75 -2.08
CA ILE A 222 6.51 -3.60 -2.80
C ILE A 222 5.72 -2.46 -2.17
N MET A 223 5.14 -1.61 -3.01
CA MET A 223 4.32 -0.46 -2.61
C MET A 223 2.92 -0.63 -3.22
N MET A 224 1.88 -0.53 -2.41
CA MET A 224 0.49 -0.59 -2.87
C MET A 224 -0.41 0.17 -1.90
N HIS A 225 -1.64 0.54 -2.27
CA HIS A 225 -2.50 1.25 -1.32
C HIS A 225 -3.20 0.31 -0.34
N PHE A 226 -3.81 -0.75 -0.83
CA PHE A 226 -4.71 -1.51 0.02
C PHE A 226 -4.03 -2.63 0.86
N PRO A 227 -4.60 -3.04 2.02
CA PRO A 227 -3.97 -3.98 2.97
C PRO A 227 -4.11 -5.47 2.65
N LEU A 228 -3.03 -6.23 2.72
CA LEU A 228 -3.04 -7.69 2.44
C LEU A 228 -3.73 -8.56 3.51
N HIS A 229 -3.90 -8.03 4.72
CA HIS A 229 -4.51 -8.72 5.86
C HIS A 229 -5.27 -7.72 6.76
N GLY A 230 -6.09 -8.24 7.68
CA GLY A 230 -6.83 -7.45 8.67
C GLY A 230 -8.06 -6.73 8.10
N PRO A 231 -8.60 -5.75 8.85
CA PRO A 231 -9.80 -5.02 8.45
C PRO A 231 -9.65 -4.36 7.08
N PHE A 232 -10.75 -4.31 6.33
CA PHE A 232 -10.83 -3.75 4.97
C PHE A 232 -10.00 -4.47 3.88
N ALA A 233 -9.29 -5.56 4.19
CA ALA A 233 -8.71 -6.45 3.16
C ALA A 233 -9.78 -7.31 2.45
N LYS A 234 -10.91 -7.59 3.14
CA LYS A 234 -12.00 -8.50 2.73
C LYS A 234 -12.78 -8.10 1.46
N ASN A 235 -12.58 -6.89 0.92
CA ASN A 235 -13.48 -6.33 -0.11
C ASN A 235 -12.88 -6.17 -1.51
N TRP A 236 -11.55 -6.11 -1.65
CA TRP A 236 -10.92 -5.80 -2.94
C TRP A 236 -9.87 -6.84 -3.37
N PHE A 237 -9.16 -7.47 -2.43
CA PHE A 237 -8.13 -8.49 -2.74
C PHE A 237 -8.56 -9.90 -2.40
N THR A 238 -9.02 -10.13 -1.16
CA THR A 238 -9.13 -11.49 -0.62
C THR A 238 -10.31 -12.28 -1.17
N ARG A 239 -11.22 -11.65 -1.93
CA ARG A 239 -12.35 -12.34 -2.58
C ARG A 239 -11.93 -13.10 -3.84
N ASN A 240 -10.76 -12.78 -4.39
CA ASN A 240 -10.30 -13.28 -5.67
C ASN A 240 -9.00 -14.09 -5.50
N THR A 241 -8.46 -14.57 -6.61
CA THR A 241 -7.20 -15.32 -6.65
C THR A 241 -5.96 -14.44 -6.58
N TYR A 242 -6.11 -13.11 -6.71
CA TYR A 242 -5.00 -12.16 -6.76
C TYR A 242 -4.03 -12.19 -5.57
N PRO A 243 -4.46 -12.29 -4.29
CA PRO A 243 -3.54 -12.45 -3.18
C PRO A 243 -2.72 -13.73 -3.26
N ARG A 244 -3.36 -14.83 -3.67
CA ARG A 244 -2.65 -16.11 -3.85
C ARG A 244 -1.67 -16.03 -5.02
N SER A 245 -2.07 -15.42 -6.13
CA SER A 245 -1.21 -15.15 -7.28
C SER A 245 -0.01 -14.30 -6.88
N LEU A 246 -0.23 -13.19 -6.17
CA LEU A 246 0.83 -12.32 -5.67
C LEU A 246 1.79 -13.09 -4.77
N ALA A 247 1.29 -13.83 -3.78
CA ALA A 247 2.12 -14.63 -2.88
C ALA A 247 2.99 -15.65 -3.65
N ASN A 248 2.39 -16.36 -4.61
CA ASN A 248 3.10 -17.32 -5.46
C ASN A 248 4.20 -16.65 -6.30
N LEU A 249 3.91 -15.48 -6.87
CA LEU A 249 4.87 -14.74 -7.69
C LEU A 249 6.03 -14.22 -6.85
N LEU A 250 5.78 -13.69 -5.66
CA LEU A 250 6.80 -13.09 -4.79
C LEU A 250 7.70 -14.13 -4.11
N LYS A 251 7.22 -15.35 -3.85
CA LYS A 251 7.91 -16.37 -3.05
C LYS A 251 9.39 -16.63 -3.42
N PRO A 252 9.81 -16.66 -4.69
CA PRO A 252 11.22 -16.92 -5.05
C PRO A 252 12.14 -15.71 -4.91
N PHE A 253 11.63 -14.52 -4.63
CA PHE A 253 12.37 -13.26 -4.69
C PHE A 253 12.65 -12.71 -3.30
N ASN A 254 13.71 -11.92 -3.17
CA ASN A 254 14.11 -11.24 -1.94
C ASN A 254 13.21 -10.02 -1.65
N ILE A 255 11.95 -10.28 -1.28
CA ILE A 255 11.01 -9.23 -0.87
C ILE A 255 11.28 -8.89 0.59
N ILE A 256 11.89 -7.72 0.82
CA ILE A 256 12.31 -7.30 2.15
C ILE A 256 11.22 -6.54 2.90
N ALA A 257 10.24 -5.96 2.20
CA ALA A 257 9.07 -5.34 2.82
C ALA A 257 7.93 -5.16 1.81
N ILE A 258 6.70 -5.06 2.34
CA ILE A 258 5.55 -4.46 1.67
C ILE A 258 5.11 -3.25 2.49
N ILE A 259 4.81 -2.14 1.83
CA ILE A 259 4.28 -0.94 2.48
C ILE A 259 2.94 -0.55 1.86
N HIS A 260 1.96 -0.18 2.71
CA HIS A 260 0.62 0.18 2.24
C HIS A 260 -0.13 1.22 3.07
N GLY A 261 -1.34 1.60 2.65
CA GLY A 261 -2.17 2.61 3.31
C GLY A 261 -3.54 2.09 3.75
N HIS A 262 -4.54 2.94 3.53
CA HIS A 262 -5.98 2.68 3.55
C HIS A 262 -6.61 2.59 4.95
N PHE A 263 -5.96 1.90 5.88
CA PHE A 263 -6.59 1.62 7.18
C PHE A 263 -6.49 2.79 8.17
N HIS A 264 -5.74 3.83 7.82
CA HIS A 264 -5.53 5.02 8.66
C HIS A 264 -4.94 4.74 10.06
N GLY A 265 -4.30 3.58 10.23
CA GLY A 265 -3.72 3.17 11.50
C GLY A 265 -2.29 2.68 11.34
N SER A 266 -1.35 3.29 12.04
CA SER A 266 0.04 2.81 12.02
C SER A 266 0.20 1.42 12.61
N GLY A 267 0.94 0.54 11.93
CA GLY A 267 1.11 -0.83 12.39
C GLY A 267 2.00 -1.72 11.51
N TYR A 268 2.14 -2.96 11.95
CA TYR A 268 3.00 -3.96 11.32
C TYR A 268 2.38 -5.37 11.41
N TYR A 269 2.54 -6.17 10.37
CA TYR A 269 2.17 -7.60 10.38
C TYR A 269 3.01 -8.40 9.38
N LYS A 270 2.89 -9.73 9.45
CA LYS A 270 3.46 -10.63 8.44
C LYS A 270 2.38 -11.16 7.50
N TRP A 271 2.71 -11.24 6.21
CA TRP A 271 1.88 -11.85 5.19
C TRP A 271 2.72 -12.79 4.32
N ASN A 272 2.45 -14.10 4.40
CA ASN A 272 3.28 -15.14 3.75
C ASN A 272 4.78 -14.96 4.06
N ASP A 273 5.12 -14.78 5.33
CA ASP A 273 6.48 -14.53 5.85
C ASP A 273 7.14 -13.21 5.39
N ILE A 274 6.42 -12.38 4.63
CA ILE A 274 6.88 -11.04 4.23
C ILE A 274 6.43 -10.03 5.28
N ASP A 275 7.35 -9.18 5.70
CA ASP A 275 7.08 -8.07 6.62
C ASP A 275 6.29 -6.97 5.92
N VAL A 276 5.18 -6.56 6.54
CA VAL A 276 4.26 -5.55 6.00
C VAL A 276 4.10 -4.41 6.99
N TYR A 277 4.26 -3.19 6.50
CA TYR A 277 4.17 -1.96 7.29
C TYR A 277 3.02 -1.09 6.78
N ASN A 278 2.19 -0.63 7.70
CA ASN A 278 1.15 0.35 7.45
C ASN A 278 1.46 1.61 8.25
N ILE A 279 1.10 2.76 7.71
CA ILE A 279 1.18 4.03 8.42
C ILE A 279 -0.20 4.62 8.61
N GLY A 280 -0.31 5.54 9.55
CA GLY A 280 -1.54 6.23 9.83
C GLY A 280 -1.92 7.27 8.78
N SER A 281 -2.89 8.10 9.13
CA SER A 281 -3.40 9.18 8.29
C SER A 281 -3.46 10.47 9.08
N VAL A 282 -3.05 11.58 8.47
CA VAL A 282 -3.27 12.94 9.02
C VAL A 282 -4.74 13.21 9.32
N LYS A 283 -5.66 12.53 8.63
CA LYS A 283 -7.10 12.64 8.82
C LYS A 283 -7.58 12.00 10.12
N HIS A 284 -6.97 10.93 10.61
CA HIS A 284 -7.48 10.11 11.73
C HIS A 284 -6.53 10.04 12.92
N SER A 285 -6.78 9.16 13.89
CA SER A 285 -6.10 9.16 15.19
C SER A 285 -4.60 8.86 15.12
N HIS A 286 -4.16 7.97 14.24
CA HIS A 286 -2.74 7.67 14.07
C HIS A 286 -2.21 8.68 13.04
N LYS A 287 -1.66 9.81 13.48
CA LYS A 287 -1.07 10.82 12.60
C LYS A 287 0.44 10.66 12.60
N ASP A 288 0.96 9.85 11.70
CA ASP A 288 2.39 9.56 11.66
C ASP A 288 2.90 9.37 10.23
N PHE A 289 4.22 9.32 10.10
CA PHE A 289 4.93 8.93 8.89
C PHE A 289 6.07 7.97 9.25
N GLY A 290 6.43 7.09 8.34
CA GLY A 290 7.53 6.15 8.47
C GLY A 290 8.86 6.71 7.98
N VAL A 291 9.93 6.25 8.60
CA VAL A 291 11.32 6.46 8.19
C VAL A 291 11.93 5.09 7.99
N ILE A 292 12.27 4.82 6.74
CA ILE A 292 12.86 3.56 6.30
C ILE A 292 14.35 3.81 6.05
N HIS A 293 15.20 3.06 6.73
CA HIS A 293 16.62 2.98 6.42
C HIS A 293 16.92 1.57 5.93
N VAL A 294 17.48 1.48 4.72
CA VAL A 294 17.97 0.20 4.17
C VAL A 294 19.46 0.31 3.99
N SER A 295 20.17 -0.68 4.54
CA SER A 295 21.58 -0.92 4.28
C SER A 295 21.77 -2.31 3.68
N ASP A 296 23.00 -2.66 3.29
CA ASP A 296 23.30 -4.02 2.82
C ASP A 296 22.98 -5.11 3.84
N THR A 297 22.98 -4.77 5.14
CA THR A 297 22.87 -5.72 6.25
C THR A 297 21.56 -5.61 7.01
N HIS A 298 20.84 -4.49 6.93
CA HIS A 298 19.64 -4.25 7.73
C HIS A 298 18.55 -3.50 6.98
N PHE A 299 17.31 -3.86 7.30
CA PHE A 299 16.14 -3.04 7.09
C PHE A 299 15.71 -2.49 8.45
N THR A 300 15.54 -1.17 8.51
CA THR A 300 15.08 -0.47 9.69
C THR A 300 13.88 0.39 9.33
N PHE A 301 12.80 0.25 10.08
CA PHE A 301 11.62 1.07 10.04
C PHE A 301 11.46 1.77 11.39
N ALA A 302 11.20 3.06 11.38
CA ALA A 302 10.77 3.81 12.56
C ALA A 302 9.63 4.73 12.20
N ALA A 303 8.54 4.67 12.96
CA ALA A 303 7.43 5.60 12.77
C ALA A 303 7.59 6.83 13.68
N TRP A 304 7.32 7.99 13.10
CA TRP A 304 7.32 9.29 13.76
C TRP A 304 5.89 9.81 13.88
N ASN A 305 5.37 9.92 15.10
CA ASN A 305 4.04 10.43 15.34
C ASN A 305 4.06 11.97 15.42
N ILE A 306 3.31 12.64 14.55
CA ILE A 306 3.38 14.09 14.42
C ILE A 306 2.72 14.83 15.57
N GLU A 307 1.78 14.20 16.26
CA GLU A 307 1.14 14.77 17.45
C GLU A 307 2.07 14.70 18.66
N MET A 308 2.77 13.58 18.82
CA MET A 308 3.79 13.39 19.85
C MET A 308 5.09 14.14 19.54
N ASN A 309 5.35 14.42 18.26
CA ASN A 309 6.63 14.92 17.76
C ASN A 309 7.80 14.05 18.21
N ASP A 310 7.61 12.73 18.13
CA ASP A 310 8.58 11.73 18.58
C ASP A 310 8.38 10.37 17.89
N TRP A 311 9.39 9.51 18.01
CA TRP A 311 9.33 8.11 17.63
C TRP A 311 8.35 7.36 18.55
N TRP A 312 7.49 6.52 17.96
CA TRP A 312 6.50 5.78 18.75
C TRP A 312 6.53 4.27 18.55
N TRP A 313 7.09 3.75 17.45
CA TRP A 313 7.49 2.34 17.31
C TRP A 313 8.55 2.15 16.23
N ILE A 314 9.22 1.01 16.31
CA ILE A 314 10.35 0.65 15.45
C ILE A 314 10.35 -0.84 15.10
N HIS A 315 10.97 -1.16 13.97
CA HIS A 315 11.34 -2.52 13.58
C HIS A 315 12.71 -2.50 12.89
N ARG A 316 13.70 -3.21 13.41
CA ARG A 316 15.01 -3.41 12.79
C ARG A 316 15.22 -4.90 12.61
N LYS A 317 15.57 -5.32 11.40
CA LYS A 317 15.84 -6.73 11.09
C LYS A 317 17.08 -6.87 10.20
N PRO A 318 17.86 -7.96 10.36
CA PRO A 318 18.93 -8.26 9.44
C PRO A 318 18.39 -8.61 8.05
N LEU A 319 19.21 -8.39 7.02
CA LEU A 319 18.93 -8.74 5.64
C LEU A 319 19.98 -9.70 5.09
N ASN A 320 19.62 -10.42 4.03
CA ASN A 320 20.57 -11.12 3.15
C ASN A 320 21.52 -12.09 3.87
N GLY A 321 21.02 -12.77 4.92
CA GLY A 321 21.81 -13.72 5.70
C GLY A 321 22.77 -13.08 6.72
N TYR A 322 22.75 -11.76 6.89
CA TYR A 322 23.45 -11.12 8.00
C TYR A 322 22.92 -11.64 9.33
N LYS A 323 23.80 -11.90 10.29
CA LYS A 323 23.43 -12.44 11.59
C LYS A 323 23.37 -11.32 12.61
N ASP A 324 22.16 -10.88 12.93
CA ASP A 324 21.89 -9.93 14.02
C ASP A 324 20.52 -10.24 14.62
N LYS A 325 20.21 -9.63 15.76
CA LYS A 325 18.91 -9.72 16.40
C LYS A 325 17.90 -8.86 15.66
N GLU A 326 16.74 -9.44 15.36
CA GLU A 326 15.55 -8.70 14.97
C GLU A 326 14.90 -8.03 16.20
N ILE A 327 14.56 -6.75 16.07
CA ILE A 327 14.01 -5.92 17.14
C ILE A 327 12.73 -5.26 16.63
N LEU A 328 11.58 -5.63 17.20
CA LEU A 328 10.29 -4.98 16.99
C LEU A 328 9.83 -4.41 18.34
N LYS A 329 9.54 -3.11 18.41
CA LYS A 329 9.23 -2.46 19.70
C LYS A 329 8.27 -1.29 19.54
N ILE A 330 7.24 -1.29 20.38
CA ILE A 330 6.43 -0.10 20.66
C ILE A 330 7.19 0.74 21.69
N LEU A 331 7.46 1.99 21.35
CA LEU A 331 8.14 2.95 22.23
C LEU A 331 7.12 3.75 23.04
N LYS A 332 6.03 4.18 22.40
CA LYS A 332 4.99 5.05 22.97
C LYS A 332 3.65 4.82 22.28
N GLY A 333 2.57 5.22 22.95
CA GLY A 333 1.22 5.16 22.39
C GLY A 333 0.76 3.73 22.11
N ASN A 334 -0.23 3.61 21.22
CA ASN A 334 -0.88 2.34 20.91
C ASN A 334 -0.95 2.11 19.39
N PRO A 335 0.19 2.06 18.68
CA PRO A 335 0.19 1.62 17.29
C PRO A 335 -0.28 0.16 17.21
N TRP A 336 -0.79 -0.23 16.06
CA TRP A 336 -1.28 -1.58 15.80
C TRP A 336 -0.12 -2.51 15.42
N VAL A 337 0.67 -2.88 16.43
CA VAL A 337 1.84 -3.76 16.31
C VAL A 337 1.71 -4.90 17.34
N PRO A 338 1.31 -6.13 16.93
CA PRO A 338 0.93 -6.52 15.58
C PRO A 338 -0.39 -5.87 15.16
N TYR A 339 -0.57 -5.75 13.84
CA TYR A 339 -1.79 -5.26 13.22
C TYR A 339 -2.98 -6.14 13.62
N PRO A 340 -4.17 -5.58 13.87
CA PRO A 340 -5.30 -6.38 14.31
C PRO A 340 -5.62 -7.47 13.28
N GLU A 341 -5.69 -8.71 13.76
CA GLU A 341 -6.34 -9.80 13.05
C GLU A 341 -7.83 -9.50 12.91
N TYR A 342 -8.51 -10.14 11.96
CA TYR A 342 -9.96 -10.00 11.82
C TYR A 342 -10.64 -10.26 13.18
N ARG A 343 -11.40 -9.28 13.69
CA ARG A 343 -12.58 -9.60 14.47
C ARG A 343 -13.69 -9.77 13.44
N ASP A 344 -14.23 -10.99 13.34
CA ASP A 344 -15.42 -11.26 12.54
C ASP A 344 -16.61 -10.39 12.97
#